data_AF-A0A356ATU3-F1
#
_entry.id   AF-A0A356ATU3-F1
#
_cell.length_a   1.000
_cell.length_b   1.000
_cell.length_c   1.000
_cell.angle_alpha   90.00
_cell.angle_beta   90.00
_cell.angle_gamma   90.00
#
_symmetry.space_group_name_H-M   'P 1'
#
loop_
_entity.id
_entity.type
_entity.pdbx_description
1 polymer ?
#
loop_
_entity_poly.entity_id
_entity_poly.type
_entity_poly.pdbx_seq_one_letter_code
_entity_poly.pdbx_strand_id
1 'polypeptide(L)'
;SDYLMHVPAITLEYAFITGDNRFLSKGLKPSADLFAMMIDNLGTMSGGGDVYPFGYSSAYSWNHSQVMNAATWFFGEPLYKFLLERTKEGPFPDQGMKDLDFPFHRYLHETAVTPRLEGKYPMVQAYPVEKGVYDDLQMDHPEKPLDIAIEDTFHKLAFREGYNQDDAYLMLDGFSAGRHGHMDGNTIIKYSANGRIFIDDRDYIEKAPKNHTGMLVIKDGVQEEKPPLVGLVWAASADGIGLSRTVVPNYNGTDWIRTIITLGGRFFLIYDDMKINE
;
A
#
# COMPACT_ATOMS: atom_id res chain seq x y z
N SER A 1 1.21 0.05 6.55
CA SER A 1 1.27 -0.19 8.00
C SER A 1 0.34 -1.32 8.34
N ASP A 2 0.71 -2.16 9.32
CA ASP A 2 -0.14 -3.25 9.81
C ASP A 2 -1.40 -2.74 10.52
N TYR A 3 -1.51 -1.43 10.77
CA TYR A 3 -2.67 -0.85 11.45
C TYR A 3 -3.78 -0.37 10.50
N LEU A 4 -3.57 -0.45 9.18
CA LEU A 4 -4.44 0.19 8.18
C LEU A 4 -5.89 -0.32 8.20
N MET A 5 -6.14 -1.59 8.53
CA MET A 5 -7.51 -2.14 8.50
C MET A 5 -8.19 -2.18 9.86
N HIS A 6 -7.58 -1.69 10.94
CA HIS A 6 -8.23 -1.68 12.26
C HIS A 6 -9.55 -0.91 12.26
N VAL A 7 -9.54 0.33 11.74
CA VAL A 7 -10.73 1.17 11.67
C VAL A 7 -11.77 0.59 10.70
N PRO A 8 -11.39 0.18 9.46
CA PRO A 8 -12.29 -0.56 8.57
C PRO A 8 -12.95 -1.79 9.21
N ALA A 9 -12.19 -2.62 9.92
CA ALA A 9 -12.71 -3.84 10.54
C ALA A 9 -13.75 -3.54 11.63
N ILE A 10 -13.45 -2.63 12.56
CA ILE A 10 -14.41 -2.26 13.62
C ILE A 10 -15.65 -1.54 13.04
N THR A 11 -15.46 -0.73 11.99
CA THR A 11 -16.59 -0.04 11.34
C THR A 11 -17.50 -1.03 10.60
N LEU A 12 -16.93 -2.07 10.01
CA LEU A 12 -17.67 -3.17 9.39
C LEU A 12 -18.55 -3.90 10.40
N GLU A 13 -18.04 -4.19 11.59
CA GLU A 13 -18.83 -4.80 12.66
C GLU A 13 -19.98 -3.90 13.12
N TYR A 14 -19.69 -2.61 13.32
CA TYR A 14 -20.70 -1.63 13.68
C TYR A 14 -21.84 -1.62 12.66
N ALA A 15 -21.50 -1.63 11.36
CA ALA A 15 -22.48 -1.69 10.28
C ALA A 15 -23.38 -2.93 10.39
N PHE A 16 -22.82 -4.10 10.65
CA PHE A 16 -23.61 -5.33 10.79
C PHE A 16 -24.47 -5.39 12.06
N ILE A 17 -23.97 -4.87 13.17
CA ILE A 17 -24.71 -4.87 14.45
C ILE A 17 -25.89 -3.88 14.40
N THR A 18 -25.67 -2.71 13.79
CA THR A 18 -26.65 -1.61 13.83
C THR A 18 -27.54 -1.55 12.59
N GLY A 19 -27.15 -2.22 11.50
CA GLY A 19 -27.76 -2.06 10.18
C GLY A 19 -27.34 -0.78 9.46
N ASP A 20 -26.36 -0.02 9.98
CA ASP A 20 -25.82 1.16 9.32
C ASP A 20 -24.91 0.80 8.14
N ASN A 21 -25.51 0.71 6.96
CA ASN A 21 -24.83 0.27 5.75
C ASN A 21 -23.96 1.36 5.07
N ARG A 22 -23.72 2.52 5.71
CA ARG A 22 -22.89 3.59 5.12
C ARG A 22 -21.48 3.11 4.82
N PHE A 23 -20.86 2.36 5.72
CA PHE A 23 -19.52 1.81 5.48
C PHE A 23 -19.51 0.74 4.39
N LEU A 24 -20.49 -0.18 4.38
CA LEU A 24 -20.62 -1.20 3.33
C LEU A 24 -20.73 -0.57 1.93
N SER A 25 -21.45 0.54 1.81
CA SER A 25 -21.67 1.23 0.53
C SER A 25 -20.56 2.18 0.11
N LYS A 26 -19.76 2.70 1.05
CA LYS A 26 -18.77 3.77 0.76
C LYS A 26 -17.33 3.43 1.09
N GLY A 27 -17.08 2.69 2.18
CA GLY A 27 -15.74 2.47 2.72
C GLY A 27 -15.19 1.07 2.47
N LEU A 28 -16.05 0.04 2.45
CA LEU A 28 -15.60 -1.35 2.35
C LEU A 28 -14.81 -1.62 1.06
N LYS A 29 -15.30 -1.15 -0.09
CA LYS A 29 -14.64 -1.35 -1.39
C LYS A 29 -13.29 -0.62 -1.44
N PRO A 30 -13.21 0.69 -1.10
CA PRO A 30 -11.94 1.38 -0.94
C PRO A 30 -10.90 0.66 -0.06
N SER A 31 -11.29 0.26 1.15
CA SER A 31 -10.37 -0.41 2.07
C SER A 31 -9.86 -1.74 1.49
N ALA A 32 -10.75 -2.52 0.88
CA ALA A 32 -10.38 -3.79 0.23
C ALA A 32 -9.51 -3.59 -1.02
N ASP A 33 -9.75 -2.55 -1.82
CA ASP A 33 -8.93 -2.24 -3.00
C ASP A 33 -7.50 -1.85 -2.64
N LEU A 34 -7.34 -0.93 -1.67
CA LEU A 34 -6.02 -0.56 -1.16
C LEU A 34 -5.28 -1.79 -0.63
N PHE A 35 -5.98 -2.62 0.15
CA PHE A 35 -5.40 -3.80 0.75
C PHE A 35 -5.01 -4.87 -0.27
N ALA A 36 -5.88 -5.13 -1.26
CA ALA A 36 -5.59 -6.03 -2.38
C ALA A 36 -4.37 -5.57 -3.18
N MET A 37 -4.24 -4.25 -3.37
CA MET A 37 -3.10 -3.68 -4.07
C MET A 37 -1.78 -3.96 -3.32
N MET A 38 -1.80 -3.99 -1.99
CA MET A 38 -0.63 -4.22 -1.13
C MET A 38 -0.16 -5.68 -1.03
N ILE A 39 -0.96 -6.67 -1.44
CA ILE A 39 -0.56 -8.09 -1.41
C ILE A 39 0.20 -8.41 -2.70
N ASP A 40 1.48 -8.75 -2.59
CA ASP A 40 2.31 -9.07 -3.75
C ASP A 40 1.94 -10.41 -4.42
N ASN A 41 2.62 -10.74 -5.52
CA ASN A 41 2.32 -11.96 -6.29
C ASN A 41 2.63 -13.26 -5.53
N LEU A 42 3.41 -13.20 -4.46
CA LEU A 42 3.68 -14.35 -3.61
C LEU A 42 2.65 -14.49 -2.49
N GLY A 43 1.74 -13.52 -2.31
CA GLY A 43 0.80 -13.52 -1.20
C GLY A 43 1.39 -12.90 0.07
N THR A 44 2.43 -12.09 -0.05
CA THR A 44 3.01 -11.37 1.08
C THR A 44 2.59 -9.91 1.04
N MET A 45 2.36 -9.34 2.21
CA MET A 45 1.93 -7.95 2.29
C MET A 45 3.11 -7.02 2.15
N SER A 46 2.93 -5.96 1.37
CA SER A 46 3.84 -4.81 1.31
C SER A 46 3.80 -4.07 2.65
N GLY A 47 4.95 -3.57 3.10
CA GLY A 47 5.03 -2.88 4.38
C GLY A 47 4.70 -1.39 4.31
N GLY A 48 5.63 -0.57 4.80
CA GLY A 48 5.50 0.89 4.98
C GLY A 48 4.78 1.28 6.27
N GLY A 49 5.28 2.27 7.00
CA GLY A 49 4.88 2.58 8.38
C GLY A 49 5.17 1.44 9.36
N ASP A 50 4.55 1.47 10.54
CA ASP A 50 4.76 0.44 11.56
C ASP A 50 4.20 -0.90 11.04
N VAL A 51 5.11 -1.86 10.85
CA VAL A 51 4.82 -3.18 10.30
C VAL A 51 5.63 -4.22 11.04
N TYR A 52 5.01 -5.34 11.41
CA TYR A 52 5.72 -6.42 12.07
C TYR A 52 6.66 -7.16 11.09
N PRO A 53 7.79 -7.68 11.61
CA PRO A 53 8.72 -8.48 10.80
C PRO A 53 8.05 -9.68 10.13
N PHE A 54 8.69 -10.23 9.11
CA PHE A 54 8.23 -11.46 8.46
C PHE A 54 7.94 -12.58 9.45
N GLY A 55 6.88 -13.34 9.16
CA GLY A 55 6.39 -14.42 10.01
C GLY A 55 5.47 -13.97 11.14
N TYR A 56 5.51 -12.70 11.58
CA TYR A 56 4.68 -12.20 12.68
C TYR A 56 3.37 -11.55 12.22
N SER A 57 3.34 -11.01 11.00
CA SER A 57 2.12 -10.51 10.38
C SER A 57 2.03 -10.86 8.89
N SER A 58 0.79 -10.90 8.41
CA SER A 58 0.41 -11.31 7.06
C SER A 58 -0.96 -10.73 6.70
N ALA A 59 -1.50 -11.07 5.53
CA ALA A 59 -2.87 -10.70 5.20
C ALA A 59 -3.93 -11.31 6.12
N TYR A 60 -3.55 -12.29 6.94
CA TYR A 60 -4.36 -12.91 8.00
C TYR A 60 -3.93 -12.45 9.40
N SER A 61 -3.57 -11.17 9.54
CA SER A 61 -3.27 -10.56 10.84
C SER A 61 -4.01 -9.25 10.97
N TRP A 62 -4.26 -8.82 12.20
CA TRP A 62 -4.82 -7.50 12.51
C TRP A 62 -6.18 -7.25 11.82
N ASN A 63 -7.00 -8.31 11.65
CA ASN A 63 -8.32 -8.28 11.02
C ASN A 63 -8.32 -7.88 9.54
N HIS A 64 -7.15 -7.86 8.91
CA HIS A 64 -6.99 -7.54 7.50
C HIS A 64 -7.82 -8.47 6.60
N SER A 65 -7.77 -9.78 6.89
CA SER A 65 -8.48 -10.79 6.11
C SER A 65 -10.00 -10.63 6.21
N GLN A 66 -10.51 -10.07 7.31
CA GLN A 66 -11.94 -9.94 7.58
C GLN A 66 -12.59 -8.89 6.68
N VAL A 67 -11.91 -7.76 6.46
CA VAL A 67 -12.34 -6.73 5.50
C VAL A 67 -12.40 -7.31 4.09
N MET A 68 -11.36 -8.04 3.69
CA MET A 68 -11.28 -8.68 2.37
C MET A 68 -12.32 -9.78 2.16
N ASN A 69 -12.58 -10.61 3.17
CA ASN A 69 -13.63 -11.63 3.08
C ASN A 69 -15.02 -11.00 2.99
N ALA A 70 -15.30 -9.96 3.77
CA ALA A 70 -16.57 -9.25 3.70
C ALA A 70 -16.75 -8.56 2.33
N ALA A 71 -15.71 -7.93 1.80
CA ALA A 71 -15.72 -7.34 0.47
C ALA A 71 -15.92 -8.40 -0.63
N THR A 72 -15.26 -9.56 -0.52
CA THR A 72 -15.46 -10.71 -1.40
C THR A 72 -16.93 -11.13 -1.41
N TRP A 73 -17.52 -11.31 -0.23
CA TRP A 73 -18.91 -11.74 -0.10
C TRP A 73 -19.89 -10.71 -0.63
N PHE A 74 -19.67 -9.43 -0.31
CA PHE A 74 -20.60 -8.35 -0.63
C PHE A 74 -20.55 -7.93 -2.10
N PHE A 75 -19.36 -7.87 -2.71
CA PHE A 75 -19.18 -7.42 -4.09
C PHE A 75 -19.00 -8.55 -5.10
N GLY A 76 -18.70 -9.77 -4.66
CA GLY A 76 -18.41 -10.90 -5.54
C GLY A 76 -17.11 -10.73 -6.36
N GLU A 77 -16.20 -9.85 -5.94
CA GLU A 77 -14.95 -9.57 -6.65
C GLU A 77 -13.96 -10.75 -6.50
N PRO A 78 -13.61 -11.45 -7.60
CA PRO A 78 -12.73 -12.62 -7.53
C PRO A 78 -11.30 -12.29 -7.06
N LEU A 79 -10.82 -11.06 -7.30
CA LEU A 79 -9.46 -10.66 -6.94
C LEU A 79 -9.16 -10.82 -5.45
N TYR A 80 -10.08 -10.38 -4.59
CA TYR A 80 -9.84 -10.39 -3.15
C TYR A 80 -9.64 -11.79 -2.61
N LYS A 81 -10.52 -12.69 -3.04
CA LYS A 81 -10.44 -14.10 -2.68
C LYS A 81 -9.20 -14.77 -3.24
N PHE A 82 -8.84 -14.48 -4.50
CA PHE A 82 -7.62 -15.01 -5.10
C PHE A 82 -6.39 -14.65 -4.25
N LEU A 83 -6.26 -13.38 -3.82
CA LEU A 83 -5.13 -12.92 -3.01
C LEU A 83 -5.13 -13.50 -1.60
N LEU A 84 -6.32 -13.68 -1.00
CA LEU A 84 -6.48 -14.35 0.29
C LEU A 84 -6.00 -15.81 0.23
N GLU A 85 -6.45 -16.59 -0.77
CA GLU A 85 -5.96 -17.97 -0.95
C GLU A 85 -4.46 -18.01 -1.27
N ARG A 86 -3.97 -17.08 -2.12
CA ARG A 86 -2.53 -16.95 -2.40
C ARG A 86 -1.72 -16.69 -1.13
N THR A 87 -2.25 -15.91 -0.18
CA THR A 87 -1.57 -15.64 1.10
C THR A 87 -1.55 -16.87 2.01
N LYS A 88 -2.61 -17.69 2.02
CA LYS A 88 -2.63 -18.95 2.78
C LYS A 88 -1.56 -19.92 2.29
N GLU A 89 -1.35 -19.99 0.98
CA GLU A 89 -0.34 -20.82 0.33
C GLU A 89 1.01 -20.10 0.14
N GLY A 90 1.22 -18.97 0.82
CA GLY A 90 2.35 -18.08 0.62
C GLY A 90 3.73 -18.75 0.77
N PRO A 91 4.82 -18.08 0.37
CA PRO A 91 6.13 -18.70 0.18
C PRO A 91 6.84 -19.09 1.48
N PHE A 92 6.33 -18.67 2.64
CA PHE A 92 6.98 -18.86 3.93
C PHE A 92 6.23 -19.90 4.77
N PRO A 93 6.90 -20.98 5.20
CA PRO A 93 6.31 -21.88 6.19
C PRO A 93 6.12 -21.13 7.51
N ASP A 94 5.12 -21.57 8.29
CA ASP A 94 4.84 -21.08 9.65
C ASP A 94 4.56 -19.57 9.75
N GLN A 95 4.13 -18.93 8.65
CA GLN A 95 3.70 -17.54 8.68
C GLN A 95 2.50 -17.37 9.62
N GLY A 96 2.57 -16.40 10.53
CA GLY A 96 1.49 -16.08 11.44
C GLY A 96 0.20 -15.70 10.69
N MET A 97 -0.88 -16.43 10.97
CA MET A 97 -2.22 -16.21 10.43
C MET A 97 -3.22 -16.07 11.57
N LYS A 98 -2.95 -15.15 12.50
CA LYS A 98 -3.70 -14.98 13.75
C LYS A 98 -5.21 -14.79 13.54
N ASP A 99 -5.63 -14.22 12.42
CA ASP A 99 -7.04 -14.07 12.07
C ASP A 99 -7.76 -15.43 11.88
N LEU A 100 -7.01 -16.51 11.58
CA LEU A 100 -7.52 -17.88 11.48
C LEU A 100 -7.58 -18.59 12.84
N ASP A 101 -6.60 -18.32 13.72
CA ASP A 101 -6.52 -18.91 15.07
C ASP A 101 -7.57 -18.31 16.01
N PHE A 102 -7.77 -17.00 15.91
CA PHE A 102 -8.70 -16.23 16.71
C PHE A 102 -9.62 -15.44 15.79
N PRO A 103 -10.58 -16.10 15.12
CA PRO A 103 -11.55 -15.41 14.28
C PRO A 103 -12.48 -14.60 15.18
N PHE A 104 -12.07 -13.38 15.54
CA PHE A 104 -12.93 -12.42 16.23
C PHE A 104 -14.14 -12.04 15.36
N HIS A 105 -14.02 -12.21 14.03
CA HIS A 105 -15.04 -11.87 13.05
C HIS A 105 -15.26 -13.06 12.09
N ARG A 106 -16.54 -13.36 11.80
CA ARG A 106 -16.97 -14.61 11.13
C ARG A 106 -17.29 -14.44 9.64
N TYR A 107 -16.59 -13.56 8.94
CA TYR A 107 -16.78 -13.44 7.50
C TYR A 107 -15.89 -14.49 6.83
N LEU A 108 -16.31 -15.75 6.85
CA LEU A 108 -15.66 -16.80 6.06
C LEU A 108 -16.50 -17.03 4.82
N HIS A 109 -15.93 -16.74 3.66
CA HIS A 109 -16.54 -17.08 2.39
C HIS A 109 -15.98 -18.41 1.90
N GLU A 110 -16.68 -19.52 2.19
CA GLU A 110 -16.25 -20.86 1.77
C GLU A 110 -16.45 -21.07 0.26
N THR A 111 -15.39 -20.72 -0.45
CA THR A 111 -15.04 -21.08 -1.82
C THR A 111 -14.40 -22.46 -2.01
N ALA A 112 -15.09 -23.54 -2.41
CA ALA A 112 -14.41 -24.82 -2.73
C ALA A 112 -13.44 -24.70 -3.94
N VAL A 113 -13.54 -23.63 -4.72
CA VAL A 113 -12.74 -23.38 -5.93
C VAL A 113 -11.98 -22.06 -5.79
N THR A 114 -10.66 -22.09 -5.97
CA THR A 114 -9.84 -20.88 -6.11
C THR A 114 -10.27 -20.16 -7.39
N PRO A 115 -10.70 -18.89 -7.33
CA PRO A 115 -11.17 -18.19 -8.51
C PRO A 115 -10.02 -18.02 -9.50
N ARG A 116 -10.28 -18.34 -10.77
CA ARG A 116 -9.40 -17.93 -11.85
C ARG A 116 -9.59 -16.42 -12.04
N LEU A 117 -8.50 -15.66 -12.02
CA LEU A 117 -8.55 -14.26 -12.40
C LEU A 117 -8.79 -14.17 -13.90
N GLU A 118 -9.94 -13.63 -14.27
CA GLU A 118 -10.34 -13.35 -15.64
C GLU A 118 -10.49 -11.83 -15.78
N GLY A 119 -9.88 -11.25 -16.82
CA GLY A 119 -9.93 -9.82 -17.06
C GLY A 119 -8.55 -9.17 -17.12
N LYS A 120 -8.54 -7.89 -17.55
CA LYS A 120 -7.33 -7.08 -17.59
C LYS A 120 -7.28 -6.21 -16.34
N TYR A 121 -6.29 -6.47 -15.49
CA TYR A 121 -5.96 -5.57 -14.38
C TYR A 121 -4.90 -4.57 -14.85
N PRO A 122 -5.01 -3.29 -14.46
CA PRO A 122 -4.04 -2.28 -14.86
C PRO A 122 -2.67 -2.57 -14.26
N MET A 123 -1.64 -2.42 -15.11
CA MET A 123 -0.24 -2.65 -14.71
C MET A 123 0.22 -1.61 -13.69
N VAL A 124 -0.24 -0.36 -13.81
CA VAL A 124 0.08 0.71 -12.87
C VAL A 124 -1.20 1.20 -12.21
N GLN A 125 -1.20 1.23 -10.88
CA GLN A 125 -2.34 1.64 -10.07
C GLN A 125 -1.87 2.59 -8.97
N ALA A 126 -2.41 3.80 -8.94
CA ALA A 126 -2.22 4.74 -7.85
C ALA A 126 -3.52 4.79 -7.04
N TYR A 127 -3.43 4.44 -5.76
CA TYR A 127 -4.57 4.50 -4.86
C TYR A 127 -4.57 5.85 -4.14
N PRO A 128 -5.64 6.65 -4.17
CA PRO A 128 -5.63 8.01 -3.63
C PRO A 128 -5.56 8.02 -2.09
N VAL A 129 -5.12 9.14 -1.50
CA VAL A 129 -5.31 9.39 -0.06
C VAL A 129 -6.79 9.70 0.18
N GLU A 130 -7.36 9.09 1.22
CA GLU A 130 -8.75 9.37 1.57
C GLU A 130 -8.91 10.77 2.15
N LYS A 131 -10.03 11.43 1.84
CA LYS A 131 -10.30 12.79 2.31
C LYS A 131 -10.19 12.94 3.82
N GLY A 132 -10.67 11.96 4.59
CA GLY A 132 -10.56 11.99 6.05
C GLY A 132 -9.12 12.04 6.53
N VAL A 133 -8.23 11.26 5.91
CA VAL A 133 -6.79 11.27 6.23
C VAL A 133 -6.15 12.61 5.85
N TYR A 134 -6.50 13.15 4.68
CA TYR A 134 -6.01 14.46 4.25
C TYR A 134 -6.47 15.59 5.19
N ASP A 135 -7.75 15.58 5.57
CA ASP A 135 -8.32 16.56 6.50
C ASP A 135 -7.64 16.47 7.89
N ASP A 136 -7.42 15.27 8.40
CA ASP A 136 -6.73 15.04 9.68
C ASP A 136 -5.30 15.59 9.65
N LEU A 137 -4.54 15.36 8.56
CA LEU A 137 -3.20 15.94 8.39
C LEU A 137 -3.22 17.48 8.37
N GLN A 138 -4.23 18.08 7.72
CA GLN A 138 -4.37 19.54 7.70
C GLN A 138 -4.74 20.08 9.09
N MET A 139 -5.50 19.31 9.89
CA MET A 139 -5.84 19.66 11.27
C MET A 139 -4.64 19.56 12.22
N ASP A 140 -3.70 18.65 11.96
CA ASP A 140 -2.45 18.54 12.72
C ASP A 140 -1.48 19.71 12.44
N HIS A 141 -1.64 20.41 11.30
CA HIS A 141 -0.85 21.57 10.88
C HIS A 141 -1.72 22.75 10.44
N PRO A 142 -2.54 23.34 11.33
CA PRO A 142 -3.54 24.35 10.95
C PRO A 142 -2.92 25.67 10.44
N GLU A 143 -1.66 25.94 10.78
CA GLU A 143 -0.93 27.16 10.39
C GLU A 143 -0.35 27.13 8.98
N LYS A 144 -0.22 25.95 8.35
CA LYS A 144 0.38 25.80 7.02
C LYS A 144 -0.48 24.89 6.14
N PRO A 145 -0.84 25.31 4.92
CA PRO A 145 -1.48 24.39 3.98
C PRO A 145 -0.51 23.25 3.63
N LEU A 146 -1.07 22.05 3.41
CA LEU A 146 -0.32 20.93 2.86
C LEU A 146 0.26 21.30 1.49
N ASP A 147 1.50 20.87 1.21
CA ASP A 147 2.23 21.26 -0.01
C ASP A 147 1.64 20.60 -1.29
N ILE A 148 0.81 19.57 -1.14
CA ILE A 148 0.19 18.80 -2.23
C ILE A 148 -1.33 18.84 -2.07
N ALA A 149 -2.05 19.18 -3.15
CA ALA A 149 -3.52 19.14 -3.17
C ALA A 149 -4.04 17.70 -3.15
N ILE A 150 -5.20 17.46 -2.54
CA ILE A 150 -5.75 16.09 -2.35
C ILE A 150 -5.86 15.31 -3.66
N GLU A 151 -6.26 15.96 -4.75
CA GLU A 151 -6.39 15.37 -6.09
C GLU A 151 -5.06 14.87 -6.68
N ASP A 152 -3.95 15.45 -6.21
CA ASP A 152 -2.60 15.11 -6.63
C ASP A 152 -1.91 14.18 -5.62
N THR A 153 -2.63 13.67 -4.61
CA THR A 153 -2.05 12.71 -3.65
C THR A 153 -2.27 11.26 -4.07
N PHE A 154 -1.43 10.37 -3.54
CA PHE A 154 -1.68 8.94 -3.55
C PHE A 154 -1.21 8.34 -2.22
N HIS A 155 -1.89 7.29 -1.76
CA HIS A 155 -1.53 6.54 -0.56
C HIS A 155 -0.50 5.44 -0.89
N LYS A 156 -0.74 4.67 -1.97
CA LYS A 156 0.20 3.65 -2.48
C LYS A 156 0.14 3.65 -4.01
N LEU A 157 1.26 3.31 -4.64
CA LEU A 157 1.37 3.15 -6.09
C LEU A 157 1.98 1.79 -6.39
N ALA A 158 1.27 0.94 -7.13
CA ALA A 158 1.73 -0.38 -7.51
C ALA A 158 2.03 -0.47 -9.01
N PHE A 159 3.11 -1.17 -9.34
CA PHE A 159 3.37 -1.75 -10.64
C PHE A 159 3.20 -3.27 -10.51
N ARG A 160 2.35 -3.86 -11.35
CA ARG A 160 2.08 -5.30 -11.35
C ARG A 160 1.95 -5.79 -12.78
N GLU A 161 2.90 -6.60 -13.23
CA GLU A 161 2.87 -7.20 -14.58
C GLU A 161 1.68 -8.17 -14.75
N GLY A 162 1.42 -8.95 -13.70
CA GLY A 162 0.36 -9.94 -13.62
C GLY A 162 0.27 -10.52 -12.21
N TYR A 163 -0.41 -11.65 -12.07
CA TYR A 163 -0.69 -12.30 -10.78
C TYR A 163 -0.08 -13.70 -10.64
N ASN A 164 0.75 -14.14 -11.60
CA ASN A 164 1.58 -15.34 -11.42
C ASN A 164 2.70 -15.03 -10.43
N GLN A 165 3.20 -16.05 -9.73
CA GLN A 165 4.26 -15.89 -8.74
C GLN A 165 5.58 -15.39 -9.33
N ASP A 166 5.80 -15.61 -10.63
CA ASP A 166 6.99 -15.15 -11.34
C ASP A 166 6.86 -13.71 -11.89
N ASP A 167 5.62 -13.22 -12.04
CA ASP A 167 5.36 -11.89 -12.59
C ASP A 167 5.91 -10.81 -11.65
N ALA A 168 6.44 -9.73 -12.22
CA ALA A 168 7.01 -8.65 -11.42
C ALA A 168 5.95 -7.81 -10.70
N TYR A 169 6.24 -7.46 -9.45
CA TYR A 169 5.45 -6.57 -8.60
C TYR A 169 6.37 -5.58 -7.88
N LEU A 170 6.07 -4.29 -7.95
CA LEU A 170 6.77 -3.23 -7.22
C LEU A 170 5.74 -2.30 -6.57
N MET A 171 5.99 -1.88 -5.34
CA MET A 171 5.15 -0.89 -4.65
C MET A 171 5.97 0.29 -4.14
N LEU A 172 5.43 1.47 -4.37
CA LEU A 172 5.92 2.76 -3.90
C LEU A 172 4.96 3.32 -2.84
N ASP A 173 5.51 3.90 -1.78
CA ASP A 173 4.71 4.62 -0.78
C ASP A 173 4.44 6.07 -1.21
N GLY A 174 3.23 6.55 -0.96
CA GLY A 174 2.82 7.93 -1.20
C GLY A 174 2.63 8.77 0.07
N PHE A 175 2.88 8.17 1.24
CA PHE A 175 2.51 8.73 2.53
C PHE A 175 3.67 8.61 3.53
N SER A 176 4.08 9.71 4.18
CA SER A 176 5.16 9.74 5.20
C SER A 176 4.67 10.12 6.60
N ALA A 177 3.37 9.96 6.87
CA ALA A 177 2.73 10.57 8.04
C ALA A 177 1.78 9.63 8.78
N GLY A 178 1.07 10.19 9.77
CA GLY A 178 0.13 9.45 10.61
C GLY A 178 0.80 8.80 11.83
N ARG A 179 -0.03 8.31 12.75
CA ARG A 179 0.42 7.83 14.07
C ARG A 179 1.33 6.60 14.00
N HIS A 180 1.12 5.76 12.99
CA HIS A 180 1.92 4.58 12.66
C HIS A 180 2.70 4.77 11.34
N GLY A 181 2.97 6.03 10.98
CA GLY A 181 3.74 6.40 9.79
C GLY A 181 5.24 6.36 10.04
N HIS A 182 5.97 6.11 8.96
CA HIS A 182 7.42 6.24 8.87
C HIS A 182 7.76 7.36 7.88
N MET A 183 9.03 7.73 7.76
CA MET A 183 9.48 8.71 6.76
C MET A 183 9.79 8.04 5.42
N ASP A 184 8.82 7.27 4.92
CA ASP A 184 8.92 6.35 3.79
C ASP A 184 8.15 6.82 2.56
N GLY A 185 7.62 8.05 2.53
CA GLY A 185 7.09 8.61 1.30
C GLY A 185 8.12 8.61 0.16
N ASN A 186 7.62 8.22 -1.01
CA ASN A 186 8.33 8.06 -2.28
C ASN A 186 9.41 6.97 -2.25
N THR A 187 9.40 6.06 -1.26
CA THR A 187 10.31 4.90 -1.20
C THR A 187 9.69 3.67 -1.84
N ILE A 188 10.54 2.79 -2.35
CA ILE A 188 10.12 1.47 -2.83
C ILE A 188 9.98 0.56 -1.62
N ILE A 189 8.74 0.24 -1.24
CA ILE A 189 8.44 -0.53 -0.03
C ILE A 189 8.31 -2.04 -0.29
N LYS A 190 8.21 -2.45 -1.55
CA LYS A 190 8.16 -3.85 -1.95
C LYS A 190 8.65 -4.03 -3.38
N TYR A 191 9.44 -5.07 -3.61
CA TYR A 191 9.72 -5.59 -4.95
C TYR A 191 9.82 -7.12 -4.90
N SER A 192 9.01 -7.79 -5.72
CA SER A 192 9.07 -9.24 -5.94
C SER A 192 8.98 -9.57 -7.43
N ALA A 193 9.69 -10.63 -7.84
CA ALA A 193 9.71 -11.15 -9.21
C ALA A 193 10.34 -12.56 -9.20
N ASN A 194 10.03 -13.39 -10.20
CA ASN A 194 10.62 -14.73 -10.36
C ASN A 194 10.52 -15.60 -9.08
N GLY A 195 9.36 -15.58 -8.42
CA GLY A 195 9.13 -16.38 -7.21
C GLY A 195 9.87 -15.87 -5.96
N ARG A 196 10.42 -14.65 -5.96
CA ARG A 196 11.28 -14.13 -4.88
C ARG A 196 10.93 -12.70 -4.48
N ILE A 197 11.19 -12.39 -3.21
CA ILE A 197 11.15 -11.03 -2.66
C ILE A 197 12.58 -10.49 -2.67
N PHE A 198 12.76 -9.28 -3.19
CA PHE A 198 14.06 -8.60 -3.28
C PHE A 198 14.13 -7.36 -2.41
N ILE A 199 13.03 -6.60 -2.33
CA ILE A 199 12.91 -5.42 -1.47
C ILE A 199 11.66 -5.62 -0.62
N ASP A 200 11.77 -5.33 0.67
CA ASP A 200 10.65 -5.35 1.59
C ASP A 200 10.92 -4.39 2.75
N ASP A 201 10.09 -3.36 2.86
CA ASP A 201 10.22 -2.31 3.87
C ASP A 201 9.27 -2.64 5.03
N ARG A 202 9.75 -3.52 5.92
CA ARG A 202 9.02 -3.99 7.10
C ARG A 202 9.83 -3.75 8.36
N ASP A 203 9.54 -2.65 9.01
CA ASP A 203 10.06 -2.36 10.35
C ASP A 203 8.96 -1.78 11.24
N TYR A 204 9.09 -1.98 12.55
CA TYR A 204 8.14 -1.49 13.54
C TYR A 204 8.64 -0.21 14.24
N ILE A 205 9.95 0.03 14.26
CA ILE A 205 10.63 1.04 15.08
C ILE A 205 11.39 2.05 14.22
N GLU A 206 12.03 1.60 13.15
CA GLU A 206 13.07 2.33 12.42
C GLU A 206 12.53 3.36 11.41
N LYS A 207 11.86 4.41 11.91
CA LYS A 207 11.10 5.40 11.11
C LYS A 207 11.91 6.33 10.21
N ALA A 208 13.23 6.43 10.39
CA ALA A 208 14.05 7.46 9.76
C ALA A 208 14.31 7.16 8.27
N PRO A 209 14.45 8.17 7.38
CA PRO A 209 14.60 7.97 5.94
C PRO A 209 15.74 7.05 5.52
N LYS A 210 16.82 6.98 6.32
CA LYS A 210 17.99 6.12 6.09
C LYS A 210 17.67 4.62 6.10
N ASN A 211 16.53 4.22 6.66
CA ASN A 211 16.13 2.82 6.81
C ASN A 211 15.23 2.35 5.64
N HIS A 212 14.88 3.24 4.71
CA HIS A 212 13.93 2.97 3.64
C HIS A 212 14.60 3.08 2.26
N THR A 213 14.01 2.45 1.24
CA THR A 213 14.53 2.46 -0.15
C THR A 213 14.19 3.78 -0.88
N GLY A 214 14.76 4.88 -0.38
CA GLY A 214 14.48 6.24 -0.82
C GLY A 214 15.72 7.09 -1.01
N MET A 215 15.52 8.40 -0.96
CA MET A 215 16.57 9.41 -0.97
C MET A 215 16.72 10.04 0.42
N LEU A 216 17.97 10.30 0.81
CA LEU A 216 18.32 11.06 2.01
C LEU A 216 18.92 12.40 1.59
N VAL A 217 18.32 13.51 2.04
CA VAL A 217 18.83 14.87 1.78
C VAL A 217 19.35 15.44 3.10
N ILE A 218 20.62 15.82 3.12
CA ILE A 218 21.28 16.45 4.27
C ILE A 218 21.77 17.83 3.84
N LYS A 219 21.33 18.85 4.58
CA LYS A 219 21.74 20.24 4.39
C LYS A 219 22.35 20.74 5.69
N ASP A 220 23.55 21.30 5.62
CA ASP A 220 24.28 21.84 6.79
C ASP A 220 24.39 20.86 7.97
N GLY A 221 24.52 19.56 7.67
CA GLY A 221 24.62 18.49 8.66
C GLY A 221 23.29 18.08 9.31
N VAL A 222 22.16 18.64 8.87
CA VAL A 222 20.82 18.35 9.38
C VAL A 222 20.01 17.62 8.32
N GLN A 223 19.30 16.57 8.76
CA GLN A 223 18.26 15.91 8.00
C GLN A 223 16.91 16.30 8.59
N GLU A 224 16.08 17.00 7.83
CA GLU A 224 14.71 17.32 8.22
C GLU A 224 13.76 16.15 7.96
N GLU A 225 12.56 16.23 8.56
CA GLU A 225 11.48 15.30 8.27
C GLU A 225 11.02 15.44 6.82
N LYS A 226 10.54 14.34 6.24
CA LYS A 226 9.90 14.42 4.91
C LYS A 226 8.53 15.10 5.04
N PRO A 227 8.09 15.82 4.00
CA PRO A 227 6.69 16.21 3.89
C PRO A 227 5.76 15.00 4.03
N PRO A 228 4.56 15.19 4.63
CA PRO A 228 3.65 14.09 4.94
C PRO A 228 3.08 13.41 3.70
N LEU A 229 2.97 14.14 2.59
CA LEU A 229 2.32 13.71 1.35
C LEU A 229 3.30 13.74 0.18
N VAL A 230 3.19 12.73 -0.68
CA VAL A 230 3.87 12.69 -1.98
C VAL A 230 2.87 13.06 -3.07
N GLY A 231 3.29 13.94 -3.96
CA GLY A 231 2.54 14.31 -5.15
C GLY A 231 2.64 13.24 -6.24
N LEU A 232 1.51 12.83 -6.80
CA LEU A 232 1.39 12.07 -8.02
C LEU A 232 1.31 13.04 -9.20
N VAL A 233 2.38 13.12 -10.00
CA VAL A 233 2.38 13.96 -11.21
C VAL A 233 1.64 13.24 -12.33
N TRP A 234 1.91 11.95 -12.51
CA TRP A 234 1.14 11.06 -13.39
C TRP A 234 1.46 9.59 -13.10
N ALA A 235 0.51 8.71 -13.41
CA ALA A 235 0.69 7.27 -13.48
C ALA A 235 -0.13 6.72 -14.65
N ALA A 236 0.48 5.86 -15.47
CA ALA A 236 -0.16 5.33 -16.66
C ALA A 236 0.41 3.95 -17.03
N SER A 237 -0.39 3.19 -17.77
CA SER A 237 0.09 1.99 -18.45
C SER A 237 -0.49 1.92 -19.86
N ALA A 238 0.35 1.54 -20.83
CA ALA A 238 -0.03 1.39 -22.23
C ALA A 238 0.93 0.41 -22.92
N ASP A 239 0.39 -0.50 -23.74
CA ASP A 239 1.17 -1.43 -24.58
C ASP A 239 2.26 -2.21 -23.83
N GLY A 240 1.94 -2.64 -22.60
CA GLY A 240 2.88 -3.36 -21.74
C GLY A 240 3.96 -2.48 -21.10
N ILE A 241 3.87 -1.16 -21.22
CA ILE A 241 4.75 -0.21 -20.54
C ILE A 241 4.00 0.37 -19.34
N GLY A 242 4.64 0.38 -18.18
CA GLY A 242 4.18 1.07 -16.98
C GLY A 242 5.04 2.28 -16.70
N LEU A 243 4.41 3.42 -16.37
CA LEU A 243 5.06 4.70 -16.16
C LEU A 243 4.47 5.37 -14.92
N SER A 244 5.31 5.93 -14.05
CA SER A 244 4.88 6.92 -13.06
C SER A 244 5.89 8.04 -12.88
N ARG A 245 5.39 9.18 -12.40
CA ARG A 245 6.20 10.28 -11.88
C ARG A 245 5.57 10.84 -10.62
N THR A 246 6.38 10.98 -9.59
CA THR A 246 6.00 11.43 -8.25
C THR A 246 6.96 12.53 -7.79
N VAL A 247 6.52 13.33 -6.82
CA VAL A 247 7.31 14.43 -6.25
C VAL A 247 7.16 14.51 -4.74
N VAL A 248 8.27 14.67 -4.03
CA VAL A 248 8.31 15.09 -2.63
C VAL A 248 8.79 16.54 -2.62
N PRO A 249 7.88 17.52 -2.47
CA PRO A 249 8.24 18.93 -2.55
C PRO A 249 8.95 19.40 -1.28
N ASN A 250 9.85 20.38 -1.37
CA ASN A 250 10.44 21.01 -0.18
C ASN A 250 11.10 20.04 0.82
N TYR A 251 11.61 18.89 0.36
CA TYR A 251 12.35 17.96 1.19
C TYR A 251 13.75 18.51 1.50
N ASN A 252 13.90 19.08 2.71
CA ASN A 252 15.15 19.64 3.23
C ASN A 252 15.84 20.61 2.23
N GLY A 253 15.06 21.50 1.63
CA GLY A 253 15.53 22.47 0.63
C GLY A 253 15.64 21.94 -0.80
N THR A 254 15.04 20.80 -1.11
CA THR A 254 15.01 20.23 -2.46
C THR A 254 13.63 19.73 -2.85
N ASP A 255 13.33 19.69 -4.15
CA ASP A 255 12.23 18.89 -4.68
C ASP A 255 12.80 17.57 -5.20
N TRP A 256 12.37 16.46 -4.59
CA TRP A 256 12.75 15.12 -5.02
C TRP A 256 11.69 14.55 -5.96
N ILE A 257 12.04 14.38 -7.22
CA ILE A 257 11.17 13.85 -8.25
C ILE A 257 11.65 12.43 -8.60
N ARG A 258 10.74 11.46 -8.59
CA ARG A 258 11.02 10.08 -8.99
C ARG A 258 10.22 9.71 -10.22
N THR A 259 10.88 9.19 -11.24
CA THR A 259 10.23 8.60 -12.42
C THR A 259 10.52 7.10 -12.45
N ILE A 260 9.47 6.28 -12.57
CA ILE A 260 9.59 4.82 -12.68
C ILE A 260 9.05 4.38 -14.03
N ILE A 261 9.85 3.57 -14.73
CA ILE A 261 9.50 2.98 -16.02
C ILE A 261 9.69 1.47 -15.94
N THR A 262 8.71 0.70 -16.42
CA THR A 262 8.85 -0.74 -16.63
C THR A 262 8.37 -1.15 -18.01
N LEU A 263 9.07 -2.09 -18.63
CA LEU A 263 8.67 -2.74 -19.88
C LEU A 263 8.23 -4.17 -19.58
N GLY A 264 6.93 -4.37 -19.47
CA GLY A 264 6.29 -5.66 -19.26
C GLY A 264 6.83 -6.36 -18.02
N GLY A 265 7.09 -5.63 -16.94
CA GLY A 265 7.65 -6.20 -15.70
C GLY A 265 9.10 -6.70 -15.77
N ARG A 266 9.71 -6.77 -16.97
CA ARG A 266 11.04 -7.37 -17.18
C ARG A 266 12.16 -6.69 -16.38
N PHE A 267 12.04 -5.38 -16.20
CA PHE A 267 12.94 -4.58 -15.39
C PHE A 267 12.23 -3.28 -14.97
N PHE A 268 12.82 -2.60 -13.98
CA PHE A 268 12.42 -1.26 -13.55
C PHE A 268 13.60 -0.31 -13.74
N LEU A 269 13.35 0.81 -14.42
CA LEU A 269 14.23 1.96 -14.44
C LEU A 269 13.70 2.97 -13.42
N ILE A 270 14.50 3.26 -12.40
CA ILE A 270 14.23 4.28 -11.39
C ILE A 270 15.13 5.48 -11.68
N TYR A 271 14.53 6.63 -11.98
CA TYR A 271 15.24 7.88 -12.23
C TYR A 271 14.83 8.90 -11.18
N ASP A 272 15.77 9.28 -10.33
CA ASP A 272 15.58 10.31 -9.30
C ASP A 272 16.23 11.63 -9.76
N ASP A 273 15.45 12.69 -9.77
CA ASP A 273 15.84 14.07 -10.10
C ASP A 273 15.69 14.93 -8.84
N MET A 274 16.73 15.67 -8.50
CA MET A 274 16.83 16.48 -7.29
C MET A 274 17.03 17.94 -7.68
N LYS A 275 15.99 18.74 -7.47
CA LYS A 275 16.06 20.18 -7.70
C LYS A 275 16.32 20.90 -6.39
N ILE A 276 17.35 21.75 -6.33
CA ILE A 276 17.61 22.59 -5.16
C ILE A 276 16.69 23.80 -5.21
N ASN A 277 16.07 24.13 -4.08
CA ASN A 277 15.21 25.30 -3.93
C ASN A 277 16.09 26.49 -3.52
N GLU A 278 16.11 27.54 -4.34
CA GLU A 278 16.85 28.80 -4.09
C GLU A 278 16.16 29.68 -3.04
#